data_AF-A0A9K3CSL2-F1
#
_entry.id   AF-A0A9K3CSL2-F1
#
_cell.length_a   1.000
_cell.length_b   1.000
_cell.length_c   1.000
_cell.angle_alpha   90.00
_cell.angle_beta   90.00
_cell.angle_gamma   90.00
#
_symmetry.space_group_name_H-M   'P 1'
#
loop_
_entity.id
_entity.type
_entity.pdbx_description
1 polymer ?
#
loop_
_entity_poly.entity_id
_entity_poly.type
_entity_poly.pdbx_seq_one_letter_code
_entity_poly.pdbx_strand_id
1 'polypeptide(L)'
;DSGFLAVPYAYAQMGWIPGCLFSCLAYFIHTSGCRHLTNATRSIGATSYEEVVRVVGGRGCSKPIAIIMTLENYMYLVTFIVVAGDYLLGWVPRLTVKSSRLLASCFTMLPLSFIPDLRRLDGWLRGLGQGLPLLALALGPEFAVSSLYNSVSGTHTMRGRTVMRGVTWGLAFTLVMELCFGVAGSAVFGTETSDDLLLNFVDSSALTSVLKVLMALVVTCAYPLIDHCSREGAISLITSRTSDLATLEICLSLCLYVCALLVAMVTPDISTVLVFSSATFGSVLYFYGPALVALRFVEDPPSGEREGLLSGASTPLTSGVDGTVLGCYSGTETPREPVPSMTSQTQQALVDGVWVQCREREGEREQTEGDYDADAVHPEAEGVGYSVRWHYSLSGIVLVGMGVLNTVVALGGAMQG
;
A
#
# COMPACT_ATOMS: atom_id res chain seq x y z
N ASP A 1 -9.75 -6.50 -2.50
CA ASP A 1 -8.44 -7.13 -2.74
C ASP A 1 -8.69 -8.51 -3.34
N SER A 2 -8.08 -8.81 -4.49
CA SER A 2 -8.16 -10.14 -5.12
C SER A 2 -7.44 -11.21 -4.31
N GLY A 3 -6.49 -10.84 -3.44
CA GLY A 3 -5.81 -11.76 -2.54
C GLY A 3 -6.76 -12.53 -1.61
N PHE A 4 -7.94 -11.97 -1.33
CA PHE A 4 -8.96 -12.62 -0.51
C PHE A 4 -9.50 -13.93 -1.12
N LEU A 5 -9.46 -14.05 -2.45
CA LEU A 5 -9.89 -15.27 -3.15
C LEU A 5 -8.95 -16.45 -2.91
N ALA A 6 -7.68 -16.18 -2.57
CA ALA A 6 -6.66 -17.19 -2.31
C ALA A 6 -6.53 -17.57 -0.82
N VAL A 7 -7.25 -16.89 0.08
CA VAL A 7 -7.21 -17.17 1.52
C VAL A 7 -7.66 -18.59 1.85
N PRO A 8 -8.78 -19.13 1.30
CA PRO A 8 -9.17 -20.51 1.56
C PRO A 8 -8.11 -21.52 1.10
N TYR A 9 -7.45 -21.25 -0.02
CA TYR A 9 -6.33 -22.06 -0.51
C TYR A 9 -5.17 -22.05 0.48
N ALA A 10 -4.75 -20.87 0.97
CA ALA A 10 -3.72 -20.76 2.00
C ALA A 10 -4.07 -21.58 3.26
N TYR A 11 -5.33 -21.54 3.71
CA TYR A 11 -5.80 -22.34 4.86
C TYR A 11 -5.84 -23.84 4.57
N ALA A 12 -6.19 -24.25 3.35
CA ALA A 12 -6.16 -25.65 2.92
C ALA A 12 -4.73 -26.20 2.90
N GLN A 13 -3.75 -25.40 2.45
CA GLN A 13 -2.34 -25.79 2.38
C GLN A 13 -1.66 -25.80 3.76
N MET A 14 -1.90 -24.79 4.59
CA MET A 14 -1.27 -24.68 5.91
C MET A 14 -1.97 -25.55 6.97
N GLY A 15 -3.28 -25.75 6.83
CA GLY A 15 -4.18 -26.26 7.87
C GLY A 15 -4.83 -25.13 8.68
N TRP A 16 -6.00 -25.39 9.24
CA TRP A 16 -6.84 -24.34 9.86
C TRP A 16 -6.20 -23.71 11.10
N ILE A 17 -5.64 -24.53 11.99
CA ILE A 17 -5.01 -24.05 13.24
C ILE A 17 -3.81 -23.13 12.93
N PRO A 18 -2.80 -23.56 12.16
CA PRO A 18 -1.69 -22.66 11.82
C PRO A 18 -2.17 -21.47 10.98
N GLY A 19 -3.09 -21.64 10.03
CA GLY A 19 -3.68 -20.53 9.26
C GLY A 19 -4.26 -19.44 10.18
N CYS A 20 -5.13 -19.81 11.12
CA CYS A 20 -5.69 -18.88 12.11
C CYS A 20 -4.61 -18.20 12.96
N LEU A 21 -3.61 -18.96 13.42
CA LEU A 21 -2.52 -18.42 14.23
C LEU A 21 -1.72 -17.38 13.44
N PHE A 22 -1.39 -17.68 12.18
CA PHE A 22 -0.62 -16.78 11.33
C PHE A 22 -1.41 -15.55 10.89
N SER A 23 -2.70 -15.66 10.56
CA SER A 23 -3.53 -14.47 10.29
C SER A 23 -3.60 -13.56 11.52
N CYS A 24 -3.76 -14.12 12.73
CA CYS A 24 -3.73 -13.33 13.96
C CYS A 24 -2.37 -12.63 14.15
N LEU A 25 -1.27 -13.36 13.93
CA LEU A 25 0.08 -12.81 14.05
C LEU A 25 0.33 -11.71 13.01
N ALA A 26 -0.06 -11.92 11.76
CA ALA A 26 0.00 -10.94 10.69
C ALA A 26 -0.78 -9.68 11.07
N TYR A 27 -2.00 -9.81 11.59
CA TYR A 27 -2.78 -8.66 12.07
C TYR A 27 -2.02 -7.81 13.11
N PHE A 28 -1.39 -8.44 14.11
CA PHE A 28 -0.61 -7.70 15.11
C PHE A 28 0.60 -7.00 14.50
N ILE A 29 1.28 -7.67 13.58
CA ILE A 29 2.43 -7.15 12.84
C ILE A 29 2.02 -5.93 12.01
N HIS A 30 1.00 -6.06 11.16
CA HIS A 30 0.53 -4.98 10.30
C HIS A 30 0.03 -3.79 11.11
N THR A 31 -0.72 -4.04 12.20
CA THR A 31 -1.15 -2.98 13.12
C THR A 31 0.03 -2.26 13.76
N SER A 32 1.08 -2.99 14.14
CA SER A 32 2.30 -2.40 14.68
C SER A 32 3.06 -1.59 13.63
N GLY A 33 3.22 -2.13 12.41
CA GLY A 33 3.87 -1.45 11.29
C GLY A 33 3.18 -0.13 10.93
N CYS A 34 1.85 -0.17 10.80
CA CYS A 34 1.02 1.02 10.55
C CYS A 34 1.15 2.07 11.66
N ARG A 35 1.26 1.65 12.93
CA ARG A 35 1.47 2.56 14.06
C ARG A 35 2.82 3.27 13.97
N HIS A 36 3.89 2.52 13.68
CA HIS A 36 5.23 3.06 13.52
C HIS A 36 5.29 4.07 12.38
N LEU A 37 4.69 3.73 11.23
CA LEU A 37 4.61 4.63 10.08
C LEU A 37 3.76 5.87 10.35
N THR A 38 2.63 5.73 11.04
CA THR A 38 1.77 6.89 11.37
C THR A 38 2.50 7.85 12.30
N ASN A 39 3.19 7.32 13.32
CA ASN A 39 3.99 8.14 14.24
C ASN A 39 5.14 8.83 13.50
N ALA A 40 5.85 8.11 12.63
CA ALA A 40 6.92 8.68 11.82
C ALA A 40 6.42 9.77 10.87
N THR A 41 5.30 9.51 10.16
CA THR A 41 4.64 10.45 9.26
C THR A 41 4.25 11.72 10.03
N ARG A 42 3.68 11.56 11.23
CA ARG A 42 3.31 12.68 12.10
C ARG A 42 4.51 13.51 12.55
N SER A 43 5.61 12.87 12.93
CA SER A 43 6.81 13.56 13.43
C SER A 43 7.59 14.26 12.33
N ILE A 44 7.58 13.72 11.11
CA ILE A 44 8.34 14.26 9.97
C ILE A 44 7.49 15.25 9.15
N GLY A 45 6.16 15.12 9.17
CA GLY A 45 5.28 15.82 8.24
C GLY A 45 5.34 15.24 6.82
N ALA A 46 5.73 13.98 6.67
CA ALA A 46 5.87 13.32 5.37
C ALA A 46 4.50 13.14 4.69
N THR A 47 4.48 13.33 3.38
CA THR A 47 3.27 13.20 2.57
C THR A 47 3.01 11.77 2.09
N SER A 48 4.09 11.01 1.88
CA SER A 48 4.08 9.65 1.33
C SER A 48 4.99 8.70 2.10
N TYR A 49 4.79 7.39 1.89
CA TYR A 49 5.66 6.36 2.47
C TYR A 49 7.12 6.50 1.99
N GLU A 50 7.32 6.81 0.71
CA GLU A 50 8.65 7.06 0.15
C GLU A 50 9.34 8.21 0.88
N GLU A 51 8.61 9.29 1.19
CA GLU A 51 9.16 10.43 1.90
C GLU A 51 9.56 10.09 3.35
N VAL A 52 8.74 9.28 4.05
CA VAL A 52 9.11 8.76 5.38
C VAL A 52 10.45 8.01 5.30
N VAL A 53 10.58 7.10 4.34
CA VAL A 53 11.80 6.31 4.13
C VAL A 53 12.96 7.21 3.71
N ARG A 54 12.73 8.22 2.87
CA ARG A 54 13.75 9.18 2.43
C ARG A 54 14.32 9.98 3.58
N VAL A 55 13.48 10.41 4.51
CA VAL A 55 13.91 11.19 5.68
C VAL A 55 14.64 10.31 6.69
N VAL A 56 14.18 9.07 6.88
CA VAL A 56 14.75 8.14 7.86
C VAL A 56 16.04 7.46 7.36
N GLY A 57 16.01 6.91 6.15
CA GLY A 57 17.11 6.15 5.54
C GLY A 57 17.97 6.94 4.56
N GLY A 58 17.61 8.20 4.28
CA GLY A 58 18.28 9.02 3.28
C GLY A 58 17.92 8.65 1.84
N ARG A 59 18.56 9.34 0.88
CA ARG A 59 18.34 9.14 -0.57
C ARG A 59 18.70 7.73 -1.05
N GLY A 60 19.61 7.05 -0.36
CA GLY A 60 20.04 5.70 -0.69
C GLY A 60 18.95 4.65 -0.48
N CYS A 61 18.03 4.86 0.48
CA CYS A 61 16.95 3.93 0.79
C CYS A 61 15.65 4.25 0.04
N SER A 62 15.34 5.51 -0.25
CA SER A 62 14.05 5.85 -0.88
C SER A 62 13.95 5.36 -2.32
N LYS A 63 15.02 5.43 -3.13
CA LYS A 63 15.01 4.94 -4.51
C LYS A 63 14.73 3.42 -4.62
N PRO A 64 15.44 2.54 -3.89
CA PRO A 64 15.10 1.12 -3.87
C PRO A 64 13.66 0.85 -3.42
N ILE A 65 13.16 1.57 -2.41
CA ILE A 65 11.78 1.41 -1.96
C ILE A 65 10.77 1.86 -3.02
N ALA A 66 11.02 2.95 -3.74
CA ALA A 66 10.17 3.37 -4.86
C ALA A 66 10.15 2.33 -5.99
N ILE A 67 11.30 1.71 -6.31
CA ILE A 67 11.38 0.59 -7.26
C ILE A 67 10.51 -0.57 -6.77
N ILE A 68 10.64 -0.96 -5.51
CA ILE A 68 9.89 -2.07 -4.92
C ILE A 68 8.38 -1.80 -4.90
N MET A 69 7.95 -0.58 -4.54
CA MET A 69 6.53 -0.18 -4.59
C MET A 69 5.99 -0.23 -6.02
N THR A 70 6.78 0.23 -7.00
CA THR A 70 6.40 0.18 -8.42
C THR A 70 6.26 -1.26 -8.91
N LEU A 71 7.18 -2.13 -8.52
CA LEU A 71 7.13 -3.56 -8.86
C LEU A 71 5.95 -4.26 -8.20
N GLU A 72 5.66 -4.00 -6.93
CA GLU A 72 4.47 -4.53 -6.24
C GLU A 72 3.17 -4.13 -6.95
N ASN A 73 3.03 -2.84 -7.29
CA ASN A 73 1.86 -2.38 -8.05
C ASN A 73 1.76 -3.04 -9.43
N TYR A 74 2.88 -3.23 -10.12
CA TYR A 74 2.92 -3.95 -11.40
C TYR A 74 2.45 -5.41 -11.26
N MET A 75 2.85 -6.11 -10.19
CA MET A 75 2.40 -7.48 -9.93
C MET A 75 0.89 -7.58 -9.65
N TYR A 76 0.29 -6.56 -9.04
CA TYR A 76 -1.17 -6.46 -8.94
C TYR A 76 -1.84 -6.30 -10.30
N LEU A 77 -1.26 -5.54 -11.24
CA LEU A 77 -1.76 -5.44 -12.62
C LEU A 77 -1.76 -6.79 -13.33
N VAL A 78 -0.68 -7.57 -13.16
CA VAL A 78 -0.59 -8.94 -13.69
C VAL A 78 -1.72 -9.79 -13.11
N THR A 79 -1.89 -9.78 -11.79
CA THR A 79 -2.97 -10.52 -11.12
C THR A 79 -4.35 -10.14 -11.67
N PHE A 80 -4.60 -8.84 -11.86
CA PHE A 80 -5.87 -8.36 -12.39
C PHE A 80 -6.14 -8.86 -13.81
N ILE A 81 -5.12 -8.93 -14.67
CA ILE A 81 -5.27 -9.48 -16.02
C ILE A 81 -5.58 -10.98 -15.97
N VAL A 82 -4.90 -11.75 -15.11
CA VAL A 82 -5.16 -13.20 -14.95
C VAL A 82 -6.59 -13.43 -14.47
N VAL A 83 -6.99 -12.77 -13.38
CA VAL A 83 -8.34 -12.87 -12.79
C VAL A 83 -9.42 -12.48 -13.80
N ALA A 84 -9.25 -11.36 -14.51
CA ALA A 84 -10.20 -10.95 -15.53
C ALA A 84 -10.27 -11.93 -16.70
N GLY A 85 -9.12 -12.51 -17.11
CA GLY A 85 -9.04 -13.54 -18.14
C GLY A 85 -9.85 -14.78 -17.78
N ASP A 86 -9.64 -15.32 -16.57
CA ASP A 86 -10.31 -16.54 -16.11
C ASP A 86 -11.84 -16.36 -16.02
N TYR A 87 -12.29 -15.18 -15.58
CA TYR A 87 -13.72 -14.90 -15.45
C TYR A 87 -14.40 -14.54 -16.76
N LEU A 88 -13.73 -13.83 -17.67
CA LEU A 88 -14.32 -13.45 -18.96
C LEU A 88 -14.28 -14.59 -19.98
N LEU A 89 -13.23 -15.41 -20.01
CA LEU A 89 -13.12 -16.53 -20.94
C LEU A 89 -14.15 -17.63 -20.68
N GLY A 90 -14.58 -17.81 -19.43
CA GLY A 90 -15.69 -18.72 -19.09
C GLY A 90 -17.00 -18.38 -19.82
N TRP A 91 -17.19 -17.12 -20.23
CA TRP A 91 -18.37 -16.67 -20.97
C TRP A 91 -18.24 -16.78 -22.49
N VAL A 92 -17.01 -16.93 -23.01
CA VAL A 92 -16.75 -17.06 -24.44
C VAL A 92 -16.18 -18.45 -24.72
N PRO A 93 -17.02 -19.51 -24.79
CA PRO A 93 -16.59 -20.90 -24.93
C PRO A 93 -15.91 -21.24 -26.29
N ARG A 94 -15.51 -20.24 -27.10
CA ARG A 94 -15.04 -20.42 -28.49
C ARG A 94 -13.64 -19.88 -28.81
N LEU A 95 -12.91 -19.32 -27.86
CA LEU A 95 -11.51 -18.88 -28.09
C LEU A 95 -10.53 -19.72 -27.27
N THR A 96 -10.38 -20.99 -27.66
CA THR A 96 -9.36 -21.89 -27.09
C THR A 96 -8.01 -21.66 -27.77
N VAL A 97 -7.27 -20.65 -27.31
CA VAL A 97 -5.85 -20.48 -27.69
C VAL A 97 -5.00 -21.41 -26.81
N LYS A 98 -4.90 -22.68 -27.20
CA LYS A 98 -3.95 -23.66 -26.60
C LYS A 98 -2.48 -23.33 -26.89
N SER A 99 -2.19 -22.33 -27.72
CA SER A 99 -0.88 -22.06 -28.29
C SER A 99 0.07 -21.21 -27.43
N SER A 100 -0.41 -20.55 -26.37
CA SER A 100 0.44 -19.69 -25.51
C SER A 100 1.30 -20.47 -24.50
N ARG A 101 0.95 -21.72 -24.19
CA ARG A 101 1.64 -22.56 -23.18
C ARG A 101 3.06 -23.00 -23.58
N LEU A 102 3.41 -22.94 -24.87
CA LEU A 102 4.72 -23.39 -25.38
C LEU A 102 5.80 -22.29 -25.41
N LEU A 103 5.41 -21.01 -25.46
CA LEU A 103 6.37 -19.89 -25.37
C LEU A 103 6.69 -19.54 -23.91
N ALA A 104 5.75 -19.80 -23.00
CA ALA A 104 5.88 -19.62 -21.56
C ALA A 104 6.96 -20.51 -20.91
N SER A 105 7.09 -21.76 -21.38
CA SER A 105 8.04 -22.74 -20.82
C SER A 105 9.52 -22.40 -21.07
N CYS A 106 9.82 -21.53 -22.05
CA CYS A 106 11.21 -21.16 -22.36
C CYS A 106 11.76 -20.08 -21.41
N PHE A 107 10.90 -19.22 -20.83
CA PHE A 107 11.31 -18.16 -19.91
C PHE A 107 11.36 -18.61 -18.44
N THR A 108 10.67 -19.70 -18.09
CA THR A 108 10.64 -20.25 -16.72
C THR A 108 11.76 -21.26 -16.43
N MET A 109 12.62 -21.60 -17.40
CA MET A 109 13.67 -22.62 -17.22
C MET A 109 14.90 -22.16 -16.42
N LEU A 110 15.08 -20.87 -16.15
CA LEU A 110 16.28 -20.35 -15.46
C LEU A 110 16.26 -20.53 -13.91
N PRO A 111 15.12 -20.49 -13.20
CA PRO A 111 15.06 -20.86 -11.77
C PRO A 111 15.04 -22.39 -11.53
N LEU A 112 14.78 -23.20 -12.57
CA LEU A 112 14.53 -24.64 -12.48
C LEU A 112 15.76 -25.49 -12.10
N SER A 113 16.98 -24.96 -12.19
CA SER A 113 18.20 -25.73 -11.90
C SER A 113 18.44 -25.98 -10.40
N PHE A 114 17.73 -25.29 -9.50
CA PHE A 114 17.84 -25.47 -8.04
C PHE A 114 16.71 -26.35 -7.43
N ILE A 115 15.74 -26.79 -8.25
CA ILE A 115 14.54 -27.52 -7.83
C ILE A 115 14.75 -28.96 -7.32
N PRO A 116 15.74 -29.75 -7.79
CA PRO A 116 15.89 -31.14 -7.34
C PRO A 116 16.17 -31.29 -5.83
N ASP A 117 16.89 -30.34 -5.23
CA ASP A 117 17.31 -30.43 -3.82
C ASP A 117 16.21 -29.96 -2.83
N LEU A 118 15.28 -29.11 -3.24
CA LEU A 118 14.19 -28.58 -2.40
C LEU A 118 12.94 -29.48 -2.35
N ARG A 119 12.84 -30.48 -3.24
CA ARG A 119 11.74 -31.47 -3.25
C ARG A 119 11.72 -32.39 -2.02
N ARG A 120 12.78 -32.41 -1.21
CA ARG A 120 12.88 -33.22 0.01
C ARG A 120 12.27 -32.58 1.27
N LEU A 121 11.80 -31.32 1.20
CA LEU A 121 11.14 -30.67 2.34
C LEU A 121 9.68 -31.15 2.50
N ASP A 122 9.37 -31.59 3.72
CA ASP A 122 8.10 -32.16 4.18
C ASP A 122 6.88 -31.26 3.86
N GLY A 123 5.72 -31.89 3.61
CA GLY A 123 4.51 -31.25 3.09
C GLY A 123 4.02 -30.02 3.87
N TRP A 124 4.23 -29.98 5.19
CA TRP A 124 3.82 -28.83 6.02
C TRP A 124 4.61 -27.55 5.73
N LEU A 125 5.93 -27.65 5.45
CA LEU A 125 6.75 -26.48 5.13
C LEU A 125 6.39 -25.89 3.77
N ARG A 126 5.90 -26.72 2.84
CA ARG A 126 5.37 -26.25 1.55
C ARG A 126 4.10 -25.42 1.74
N GLY A 127 3.20 -25.91 2.59
CA GLY A 127 1.97 -25.19 2.91
C GLY A 127 2.23 -23.84 3.56
N LEU A 128 3.20 -23.76 4.48
CA LEU A 128 3.67 -22.48 5.02
C LEU A 128 4.26 -21.59 3.91
N GLY A 129 5.03 -22.19 3.00
CA GLY A 129 5.62 -21.56 1.80
C GLY A 129 4.64 -20.71 1.02
N GLN A 130 3.51 -21.30 0.71
CA GLN A 130 2.50 -20.70 -0.14
C GLN A 130 1.49 -19.87 0.65
N GLY A 131 1.11 -20.33 1.84
CA GLY A 131 0.05 -19.67 2.60
C GLY A 131 0.50 -18.41 3.31
N LEU A 132 1.66 -18.40 3.97
CA LEU A 132 2.10 -17.25 4.79
C LEU A 132 2.15 -15.93 4.00
N PRO A 133 2.71 -15.88 2.77
CA PRO A 133 2.79 -14.64 2.00
C PRO A 133 1.41 -14.15 1.56
N LEU A 134 0.50 -15.08 1.21
CA LEU A 134 -0.88 -14.74 0.84
C LEU A 134 -1.64 -14.12 2.02
N LEU A 135 -1.49 -14.67 3.22
CA LEU A 135 -2.13 -14.12 4.42
C LEU A 135 -1.54 -12.74 4.79
N ALA A 136 -0.23 -12.56 4.64
CA ALA A 136 0.41 -11.25 4.83
C ALA A 136 -0.07 -10.21 3.81
N LEU A 137 -0.22 -10.62 2.55
CA LEU A 137 -0.69 -9.74 1.48
C LEU A 137 -2.10 -9.21 1.75
N ALA A 138 -3.00 -10.09 2.18
CA ALA A 138 -4.40 -9.76 2.45
C ALA A 138 -4.58 -8.68 3.54
N LEU A 139 -3.57 -8.47 4.39
CA LEU A 139 -3.61 -7.58 5.54
C LEU A 139 -2.69 -6.36 5.44
N GLY A 140 -2.05 -6.07 4.30
CA GLY A 140 -0.95 -5.09 4.22
C GLY A 140 -1.26 -3.68 3.67
N PRO A 141 -1.81 -2.73 4.48
CA PRO A 141 -2.08 -1.36 4.05
C PRO A 141 -0.91 -0.38 4.28
N GLU A 142 0.26 -0.84 4.72
CA GLU A 142 1.35 -0.01 5.28
C GLU A 142 1.71 1.21 4.42
N PHE A 143 1.90 0.99 3.12
CA PHE A 143 2.36 2.03 2.21
C PHE A 143 1.28 3.11 1.94
N ALA A 144 0.01 2.82 2.22
CA ALA A 144 -1.10 3.76 2.09
C ALA A 144 -1.35 4.59 3.36
N VAL A 145 -0.80 4.18 4.51
CA VAL A 145 -1.08 4.83 5.81
C VAL A 145 -0.63 6.28 5.84
N SER A 146 0.52 6.61 5.24
CA SER A 146 1.00 8.00 5.18
C SER A 146 0.07 8.88 4.35
N SER A 147 -0.40 8.39 3.20
CA SER A 147 -1.38 9.12 2.36
C SER A 147 -2.75 9.21 3.02
N LEU A 148 -3.17 8.20 3.78
CA LEU A 148 -4.39 8.24 4.58
C LEU A 148 -4.29 9.23 5.74
N TYR A 149 -3.11 9.31 6.37
CA TYR A 149 -2.84 10.38 7.32
C TYR A 149 -3.04 11.72 6.60
N ASN A 150 -2.32 11.92 5.48
CA ASN A 150 -2.56 12.87 4.36
C ASN A 150 -3.96 13.49 4.28
N SER A 151 -4.96 12.64 4.08
CA SER A 151 -6.32 13.05 3.73
C SER A 151 -7.21 13.42 4.90
N VAL A 152 -6.89 12.99 6.13
CA VAL A 152 -7.76 13.24 7.30
C VAL A 152 -7.55 14.67 7.81
N SER A 153 -8.62 15.45 7.83
CA SER A 153 -8.65 16.79 8.41
C SER A 153 -8.63 16.76 9.95
N GLY A 154 -7.98 17.75 10.57
CA GLY A 154 -7.98 17.94 12.03
C GLY A 154 -6.60 18.31 12.59
N THR A 155 -6.54 18.55 13.90
CA THR A 155 -5.26 18.82 14.59
C THR A 155 -4.34 17.61 14.52
N HIS A 156 -3.01 17.83 14.51
CA HIS A 156 -2.01 16.76 14.36
C HIS A 156 -2.19 15.59 15.34
N THR A 157 -2.60 15.88 16.59
CA THR A 157 -2.86 14.88 17.64
C THR A 157 -4.14 14.08 17.39
N MET A 158 -5.24 14.74 16.99
CA MET A 158 -6.51 14.10 16.70
C MET A 158 -6.42 13.24 15.44
N ARG A 159 -5.78 13.77 14.39
CA ARG A 159 -5.56 13.10 13.10
C ARG A 159 -4.92 11.73 13.26
N GLY A 160 -3.81 11.65 14.01
CA GLY A 160 -3.12 10.37 14.24
C GLY A 160 -3.98 9.35 15.00
N ARG A 161 -4.75 9.78 16.00
CA ARG A 161 -5.66 8.88 16.74
C ARG A 161 -6.80 8.39 15.84
N THR A 162 -7.37 9.26 15.01
CA THR A 162 -8.46 8.92 14.09
C THR A 162 -7.98 7.93 13.03
N VAL A 163 -6.86 8.21 12.38
CA VAL A 163 -6.25 7.33 11.37
C VAL A 163 -5.93 5.97 11.98
N MET A 164 -5.25 5.93 13.13
CA MET A 164 -4.91 4.65 13.78
C MET A 164 -6.12 3.84 14.20
N ARG A 165 -7.18 4.48 14.71
CA ARG A 165 -8.44 3.79 15.02
C ARG A 165 -9.06 3.21 13.74
N GLY A 166 -9.14 4.01 12.67
CA GLY A 166 -9.66 3.57 11.37
C GLY A 166 -8.89 2.36 10.83
N VAL A 167 -7.56 2.44 10.79
CA VAL A 167 -6.69 1.35 10.34
C VAL A 167 -6.86 0.11 11.21
N THR A 168 -6.86 0.24 12.54
CA THR A 168 -7.02 -0.90 13.46
C THR A 168 -8.37 -1.59 13.26
N TRP A 169 -9.46 -0.83 13.15
CA TRP A 169 -10.80 -1.40 12.90
C TRP A 169 -10.91 -2.03 11.51
N GLY A 170 -10.33 -1.41 10.48
CA GLY A 170 -10.29 -1.96 9.12
C GLY A 170 -9.53 -3.27 9.04
N LEU A 171 -8.35 -3.34 9.68
CA LEU A 171 -7.55 -4.57 9.77
C LEU A 171 -8.26 -5.64 10.59
N ALA A 172 -8.92 -5.29 11.69
CA ALA A 172 -9.66 -6.25 12.51
C ALA A 172 -10.85 -6.83 11.74
N PHE A 173 -11.58 -6.00 10.99
CA PHE A 173 -12.66 -6.46 10.11
C PHE A 173 -12.12 -7.40 9.02
N THR A 174 -10.99 -7.05 8.41
CA THR A 174 -10.36 -7.88 7.37
C THR A 174 -9.91 -9.23 7.94
N LEU A 175 -9.28 -9.24 9.12
CA LEU A 175 -8.92 -10.47 9.84
C LEU A 175 -10.13 -11.37 10.11
N VAL A 176 -11.24 -10.81 10.60
CA VAL A 176 -12.46 -11.59 10.87
C VAL A 176 -12.99 -12.21 9.58
N MET A 177 -13.03 -11.43 8.50
CA MET A 177 -13.42 -11.95 7.19
C MET A 177 -12.47 -13.06 6.73
N GLU A 178 -11.16 -12.86 6.84
CA GLU A 178 -10.14 -13.83 6.44
C GLU A 178 -10.26 -15.15 7.21
N LEU A 179 -10.47 -15.10 8.54
CA LEU A 179 -10.71 -16.28 9.36
C LEU A 179 -11.99 -17.00 8.95
N CYS A 180 -13.09 -16.26 8.78
CA CYS A 180 -14.39 -16.83 8.41
C CYS A 180 -14.34 -17.49 7.04
N PHE A 181 -13.85 -16.78 6.02
CA PHE A 181 -13.78 -17.29 4.65
C PHE A 181 -12.68 -18.34 4.48
N GLY A 182 -11.54 -18.16 5.12
CA GLY A 182 -10.43 -19.11 5.09
C GLY A 182 -10.81 -20.46 5.68
N VAL A 183 -11.38 -20.48 6.89
CA VAL A 183 -11.83 -21.72 7.55
C VAL A 183 -13.03 -22.31 6.82
N ALA A 184 -14.06 -21.53 6.49
CA ALA A 184 -15.25 -22.06 5.83
C ALA A 184 -14.94 -22.60 4.43
N GLY A 185 -14.16 -21.85 3.63
CA GLY A 185 -13.78 -22.27 2.28
C GLY A 185 -12.91 -23.52 2.29
N SER A 186 -11.87 -23.57 3.14
CA SER A 186 -11.03 -24.76 3.26
C SER A 186 -11.77 -25.96 3.87
N ALA A 187 -12.78 -25.74 4.73
CA ALA A 187 -13.61 -26.82 5.26
C ALA A 187 -14.58 -27.40 4.21
N VAL A 188 -15.08 -26.57 3.31
CA VAL A 188 -15.99 -27.00 2.23
C VAL A 188 -15.24 -27.78 1.14
N PHE A 189 -14.08 -27.29 0.71
CA PHE A 189 -13.35 -27.85 -0.44
C PHE A 189 -12.19 -28.78 -0.06
N GLY A 190 -11.72 -28.75 1.19
CA GLY A 190 -10.65 -29.61 1.67
C GLY A 190 -9.34 -29.39 0.91
N THR A 191 -8.65 -30.48 0.58
CA THR A 191 -7.38 -30.46 -0.17
C THR A 191 -7.54 -30.08 -1.64
N GLU A 192 -8.75 -30.14 -2.19
CA GLU A 192 -9.06 -29.81 -3.59
C GLU A 192 -9.42 -28.32 -3.76
N THR A 193 -9.16 -27.48 -2.76
CA THR A 193 -9.38 -26.04 -2.84
C THR A 193 -8.47 -25.46 -3.93
N SER A 194 -9.04 -24.92 -5.01
CA SER A 194 -8.33 -24.10 -6.00
C SER A 194 -7.86 -22.78 -5.39
N ASP A 195 -6.74 -22.26 -5.90
CA ASP A 195 -6.18 -20.96 -5.52
C ASP A 195 -7.06 -19.76 -5.86
N ASP A 196 -7.87 -19.87 -6.91
CA ASP A 196 -9.06 -19.05 -7.11
C ASP A 196 -10.30 -19.79 -6.59
N LEU A 197 -10.84 -19.31 -5.47
CA LEU A 197 -12.03 -19.89 -4.85
C LEU A 197 -13.20 -20.04 -5.84
N LEU A 198 -13.37 -19.12 -6.80
CA LEU A 198 -14.49 -19.15 -7.75
C LEU A 198 -14.37 -20.27 -8.78
N LEU A 199 -13.18 -20.84 -8.99
CA LEU A 199 -12.97 -21.99 -9.86
C LEU A 199 -13.45 -23.31 -9.23
N ASN A 200 -13.55 -23.37 -7.89
CA ASN A 200 -14.09 -24.55 -7.20
C ASN A 200 -15.60 -24.72 -7.40
N PHE A 201 -16.30 -23.65 -7.78
CA PHE A 201 -17.73 -23.72 -8.04
C PHE A 201 -17.98 -24.08 -9.51
N VAL A 202 -18.66 -25.20 -9.74
CA VAL A 202 -19.07 -25.64 -11.08
C VAL A 202 -19.87 -24.54 -11.78
N ASP A 203 -19.56 -24.28 -13.05
CA ASP A 203 -20.20 -23.26 -13.90
C ASP A 203 -21.70 -23.48 -14.13
N SER A 204 -22.28 -24.56 -13.60
CA SER A 204 -23.69 -24.89 -13.75
C SER A 204 -24.63 -23.94 -12.99
N SER A 205 -24.12 -23.16 -12.03
CA SER A 205 -24.95 -22.24 -11.25
C SER A 205 -24.92 -20.82 -11.83
N ALA A 206 -26.11 -20.24 -12.07
CA ALA A 206 -26.24 -18.85 -12.48
C ALA A 206 -25.60 -17.88 -11.47
N LEU A 207 -25.63 -18.24 -10.18
CA LEU A 207 -25.02 -17.45 -9.11
C LEU A 207 -23.49 -17.36 -9.28
N THR A 208 -22.81 -18.48 -9.54
CA THR A 208 -21.36 -18.50 -9.77
C THR A 208 -20.99 -17.65 -10.98
N SER A 209 -21.77 -17.73 -12.05
CA SER A 209 -21.56 -16.92 -13.25
C SER A 209 -21.70 -15.42 -12.95
N VAL A 210 -22.73 -15.03 -12.20
CA VAL A 210 -22.94 -13.63 -11.77
C VAL A 210 -21.77 -13.16 -10.89
N LEU A 211 -21.31 -13.99 -9.94
CA LEU A 211 -20.17 -13.64 -9.08
C LEU A 211 -18.88 -13.44 -9.88
N LYS A 212 -18.57 -14.31 -10.85
CA LYS A 212 -17.41 -14.16 -11.75
C LYS A 212 -17.47 -12.85 -12.54
N VAL A 213 -18.65 -12.49 -13.09
CA VAL A 213 -18.83 -11.20 -13.81
C VAL A 213 -18.65 -10.01 -12.88
N LEU A 214 -19.22 -10.05 -11.68
CA LEU A 214 -19.07 -8.97 -10.71
C LEU A 214 -17.62 -8.79 -10.30
N MET A 215 -16.88 -9.88 -10.06
CA MET A 215 -15.46 -9.80 -9.75
C MET A 215 -14.63 -9.30 -10.94
N ALA A 216 -14.91 -9.75 -12.16
CA ALA A 216 -14.26 -9.22 -13.36
C ALA A 216 -14.49 -7.72 -13.52
N LEU A 217 -15.71 -7.24 -13.25
CA LEU A 217 -16.04 -5.81 -13.28
C LEU A 217 -15.29 -5.02 -12.21
N VAL A 218 -15.25 -5.52 -10.96
CA VAL A 218 -14.50 -4.89 -9.87
C VAL A 218 -13.02 -4.75 -10.22
N VAL A 219 -12.41 -5.82 -10.73
CA VAL A 219 -11.00 -5.84 -11.15
C VAL A 219 -10.75 -4.90 -12.32
N THR A 220 -11.65 -4.88 -13.32
CA THR A 220 -11.56 -3.98 -14.48
C THR A 220 -11.63 -2.51 -14.06
N CYS A 221 -12.48 -2.18 -13.09
CA CYS A 221 -12.60 -0.82 -12.55
C CYS A 221 -11.40 -0.43 -11.67
N ALA A 222 -10.78 -1.39 -10.97
CA ALA A 222 -9.60 -1.14 -10.14
C ALA A 222 -8.30 -1.01 -10.96
N TYR A 223 -8.23 -1.64 -12.14
CA TYR A 223 -7.03 -1.68 -12.97
C TYR A 223 -6.47 -0.27 -13.30
N PRO A 224 -7.25 0.71 -13.81
CA PRO A 224 -6.72 2.03 -14.14
C PRO A 224 -6.13 2.77 -12.94
N LEU A 225 -6.66 2.53 -11.74
CA LEU A 225 -6.17 3.16 -10.51
C LEU A 225 -4.77 2.65 -10.15
N ILE A 226 -4.56 1.33 -10.20
CA ILE A 226 -3.25 0.73 -9.94
C ILE A 226 -2.26 1.01 -11.07
N ASP A 227 -2.73 1.08 -12.32
CA ASP A 227 -1.88 1.43 -13.47
C ASP A 227 -1.35 2.85 -13.33
N HIS A 228 -2.20 3.77 -12.90
CA HIS A 228 -1.80 5.14 -12.60
C HIS A 228 -0.70 5.19 -11.52
N CYS A 229 -0.90 4.53 -10.38
CA CYS A 229 0.10 4.47 -9.31
C CYS A 229 1.43 3.83 -9.78
N SER A 230 1.35 2.75 -10.57
CA SER A 230 2.53 2.08 -11.14
C SER A 230 3.28 2.99 -12.10
N ARG A 231 2.53 3.69 -12.96
CA ARG A 231 3.08 4.64 -13.94
C ARG A 231 3.78 5.80 -13.25
N GLU A 232 3.16 6.41 -12.25
CA GLU A 232 3.78 7.52 -11.50
C GLU A 232 5.07 7.07 -10.80
N GLY A 233 5.07 5.90 -10.18
CA GLY A 233 6.27 5.31 -9.58
C GLY A 233 7.38 5.04 -10.61
N ALA A 234 7.03 4.57 -11.81
CA ALA A 234 8.00 4.37 -12.87
C ALA A 234 8.52 5.70 -13.46
N ILE A 235 7.68 6.73 -13.61
CA ILE A 235 8.09 8.06 -14.09
C ILE A 235 9.07 8.69 -13.10
N SER A 236 8.77 8.63 -11.81
CA SER A 236 9.65 9.20 -10.77
C SER A 236 11.05 8.58 -10.75
N LEU A 237 11.16 7.32 -11.22
CA LEU A 237 12.43 6.63 -11.37
C LEU A 237 13.18 6.98 -12.67
N ILE A 238 12.47 7.24 -13.76
CA ILE A 238 13.06 7.51 -15.09
C ILE A 238 13.50 8.96 -15.22
N THR A 239 12.64 9.91 -14.85
CA THR A 239 12.89 11.34 -15.06
C THR A 239 12.36 12.18 -13.92
N SER A 240 13.18 13.13 -13.46
CA SER A 240 12.73 14.20 -12.56
C SER A 240 12.18 15.41 -13.32
N ARG A 241 12.15 15.36 -14.66
CA ARG A 241 11.88 16.51 -15.53
C ARG A 241 10.49 16.40 -16.17
N THR A 242 9.71 17.46 -16.08
CA THR A 242 8.27 17.51 -16.35
C THR A 242 7.87 17.94 -17.77
N SER A 243 8.83 18.28 -18.64
CA SER A 243 8.53 19.11 -19.82
C SER A 243 7.84 18.39 -21.00
N ASP A 244 7.74 17.05 -21.03
CA ASP A 244 7.00 16.30 -22.07
C ASP A 244 6.42 14.98 -21.50
N LEU A 245 5.62 15.08 -20.42
CA LEU A 245 5.10 13.92 -19.69
C LEU A 245 4.03 13.12 -20.47
N ALA A 246 3.18 13.77 -21.27
CA ALA A 246 2.01 13.10 -21.86
C ALA A 246 2.37 11.92 -22.78
N THR A 247 3.34 12.10 -23.69
CA THR A 247 3.77 11.00 -24.58
C THR A 247 4.45 9.89 -23.80
N LEU A 248 5.30 10.24 -22.82
CA LEU A 248 5.96 9.27 -21.95
C LEU A 248 4.94 8.47 -21.13
N GLU A 249 3.92 9.12 -20.59
CA GLU A 249 2.86 8.50 -19.80
C GLU A 249 2.08 7.47 -20.62
N ILE A 250 1.67 7.83 -21.85
CA ILE A 250 0.95 6.91 -22.75
C ILE A 250 1.84 5.73 -23.13
N CYS A 251 3.09 5.99 -23.53
CA CYS A 251 4.04 4.94 -23.88
C CYS A 251 4.31 4.00 -22.70
N LEU A 252 4.41 4.54 -21.48
CA LEU A 252 4.70 3.77 -20.28
C LEU A 252 3.50 2.94 -19.83
N SER A 253 2.28 3.49 -19.83
CA SER A 253 1.07 2.69 -19.58
C SER A 253 0.90 1.56 -20.60
N LEU A 254 1.13 1.85 -21.90
CA LEU A 254 1.08 0.80 -22.93
C LEU A 254 2.15 -0.27 -22.72
N CYS A 255 3.37 0.13 -22.37
CA CYS A 255 4.47 -0.77 -22.06
C CYS A 255 4.16 -1.65 -20.84
N LEU A 256 3.72 -1.06 -19.73
CA LEU A 256 3.33 -1.77 -18.52
C LEU A 256 2.20 -2.76 -18.79
N TYR A 257 1.16 -2.34 -19.52
CA TYR A 257 0.05 -3.22 -19.92
C TYR A 257 0.51 -4.41 -20.77
N VAL A 258 1.31 -4.16 -21.82
CA VAL A 258 1.81 -5.23 -22.70
C VAL A 258 2.70 -6.20 -21.92
N CYS A 259 3.60 -5.69 -21.07
CA CYS A 259 4.44 -6.52 -20.22
C CYS A 259 3.60 -7.35 -19.23
N ALA A 260 2.60 -6.73 -18.58
CA ALA A 260 1.73 -7.42 -17.64
C ALA A 260 0.92 -8.52 -18.34
N LEU A 261 0.43 -8.26 -19.56
CA LEU A 261 -0.25 -9.25 -20.40
C LEU A 261 0.67 -10.41 -20.78
N LEU A 262 1.93 -10.13 -21.15
CA LEU A 262 2.92 -11.17 -21.45
C LEU A 262 3.16 -12.06 -20.23
N VAL A 263 3.31 -11.49 -19.03
CA VAL A 263 3.47 -12.26 -17.78
C VAL A 263 2.19 -13.05 -17.48
N ALA A 264 1.02 -12.44 -17.60
CA ALA A 264 -0.27 -13.12 -17.37
C ALA A 264 -0.51 -14.29 -18.33
N MET A 265 -0.02 -14.23 -19.57
CA MET A 265 -0.08 -15.37 -20.50
C MET A 265 0.84 -16.53 -20.11
N VAL A 266 1.90 -16.25 -19.35
CA VAL A 266 2.89 -17.24 -18.91
C VAL A 266 2.50 -17.85 -17.57
N THR A 267 1.82 -17.10 -16.72
CA THR A 267 1.48 -17.55 -15.37
C THR A 267 0.08 -18.19 -15.34
N PRO A 268 -0.03 -19.50 -15.10
CA PRO A 268 -1.32 -20.19 -15.10
C PRO A 268 -2.14 -19.94 -13.83
N ASP A 269 -1.49 -19.60 -12.71
CA ASP A 269 -2.08 -19.61 -11.39
C ASP A 269 -1.93 -18.24 -10.70
N ILE A 270 -3.03 -17.70 -10.20
CA ILE A 270 -3.06 -16.39 -9.53
C ILE A 270 -2.24 -16.43 -8.24
N SER A 271 -2.30 -17.55 -7.51
CA SER A 271 -1.51 -17.73 -6.27
C SER A 271 -0.02 -17.56 -6.49
N THR A 272 0.54 -18.07 -7.58
CA THR A 272 1.98 -17.95 -7.85
C THR A 272 2.41 -16.49 -7.98
N VAL A 273 1.61 -15.68 -8.69
CA VAL A 273 1.86 -14.23 -8.83
C VAL A 273 1.81 -13.54 -7.48
N LEU A 274 0.77 -13.81 -6.70
CA LEU A 274 0.54 -13.18 -5.40
C LEU A 274 1.56 -13.61 -4.34
N VAL A 275 1.89 -14.90 -4.26
CA VAL A 275 2.93 -15.44 -3.38
C VAL A 275 4.27 -14.81 -3.73
N PHE A 276 4.64 -14.76 -5.00
CA PHE A 276 5.90 -14.14 -5.43
C PHE A 276 5.96 -12.66 -5.06
N SER A 277 4.89 -11.89 -5.35
CA SER A 277 4.82 -10.46 -5.06
C SER A 277 4.97 -10.17 -3.57
N SER A 278 4.12 -10.80 -2.76
CA SER A 278 4.09 -10.62 -1.30
C SER A 278 5.35 -11.11 -0.60
N ALA A 279 5.95 -12.19 -1.09
CA ALA A 279 7.20 -12.73 -0.57
C ALA A 279 8.40 -11.81 -0.77
N THR A 280 8.46 -11.17 -1.94
CA THR A 280 9.62 -10.40 -2.38
C THR A 280 9.43 -8.93 -2.05
N PHE A 281 8.49 -8.26 -2.71
CA PHE A 281 8.26 -6.83 -2.56
C PHE A 281 7.41 -6.53 -1.32
N GLY A 282 6.33 -7.29 -1.11
CA GLY A 282 5.49 -7.17 0.09
C GLY A 282 6.30 -7.31 1.38
N SER A 283 7.23 -8.27 1.45
CA SER A 283 8.07 -8.42 2.66
C SER A 283 8.89 -7.17 2.98
N VAL A 284 9.37 -6.47 1.96
CA VAL A 284 10.09 -5.20 2.13
C VAL A 284 9.16 -4.08 2.58
N LEU A 285 7.98 -3.98 2.00
CA LEU A 285 7.05 -2.89 2.32
C LEU A 285 6.33 -3.08 3.66
N TYR A 286 5.95 -4.31 3.99
CA TYR A 286 5.13 -4.66 5.16
C TYR A 286 5.97 -4.93 6.41
N PHE A 287 7.14 -5.55 6.26
CA PHE A 287 7.97 -5.95 7.39
C PHE A 287 9.22 -5.09 7.53
N TYR A 288 10.11 -5.09 6.52
CA TYR A 288 11.41 -4.45 6.65
C TYR A 288 11.31 -2.92 6.74
N GLY A 289 10.47 -2.29 5.91
CA GLY A 289 10.33 -0.84 5.89
C GLY A 289 9.85 -0.26 7.22
N PRO A 290 8.71 -0.71 7.80
CA PRO A 290 8.25 -0.24 9.09
C PRO A 290 9.24 -0.55 10.22
N ALA A 291 9.95 -1.67 10.15
CA ALA A 291 11.00 -2.01 11.11
C ALA A 291 12.19 -1.05 11.06
N LEU A 292 12.68 -0.72 9.86
CA LEU A 292 13.75 0.25 9.67
C LEU A 292 13.35 1.64 10.19
N VAL A 293 12.10 2.04 9.94
CA VAL A 293 11.54 3.27 10.50
C VAL A 293 11.53 3.20 12.02
N ALA A 294 10.99 2.15 12.61
CA ALA A 294 10.92 1.99 14.06
C ALA A 294 12.32 2.02 14.73
N LEU A 295 13.30 1.32 14.17
CA LEU A 295 14.66 1.25 14.73
C LEU A 295 15.36 2.62 14.70
N ARG A 296 15.24 3.35 13.60
CA ARG A 296 15.88 4.67 13.48
C ARG A 296 15.26 5.73 14.38
N PHE A 297 13.94 5.71 14.56
CA PHE A 297 13.26 6.63 15.48
C PHE A 297 13.62 6.40 16.96
N VAL A 298 14.12 5.20 17.32
CA VAL A 298 14.59 4.88 18.68
C VAL A 298 16.01 5.39 18.94
N GLU A 299 16.84 5.45 17.90
CA GLU A 299 18.22 5.93 17.99
C GLU A 299 18.25 7.46 18.13
N ASP A 300 17.59 8.16 17.19
CA ASP A 300 17.65 9.62 17.08
C ASP A 300 16.24 10.20 17.03
N PRO A 301 15.57 10.42 18.19
CA PRO A 301 14.34 11.18 18.19
C PRO A 301 14.62 12.56 17.58
N PRO A 302 13.77 13.08 16.68
CA PRO A 302 13.99 14.38 16.08
C PRO A 302 14.10 15.41 17.19
N SER A 303 15.31 15.93 17.43
CA SER A 303 15.52 17.02 18.37
C SER A 303 14.67 18.20 17.90
N GLY A 304 13.90 18.79 18.82
CA GLY A 304 12.93 19.86 18.53
C GLY A 304 13.51 21.08 17.79
N GLU A 305 14.84 21.18 17.68
CA GLU A 305 15.54 22.14 16.82
C GLU A 305 15.12 22.09 15.34
N ARG A 306 14.65 20.94 14.82
CA ARG A 306 14.18 20.86 13.42
C ARG A 306 12.81 21.48 13.16
N GLU A 307 11.99 21.75 14.18
CA GLU A 307 10.74 22.49 14.00
C GLU A 307 11.01 23.94 13.56
N GLY A 308 12.11 24.55 14.00
CA GLY A 308 12.52 25.89 13.56
C GLY A 308 12.97 25.96 12.10
N LEU A 309 13.64 24.92 11.62
CA LEU A 309 14.16 24.85 10.24
C LEU A 309 13.07 24.54 9.20
N LEU A 310 12.04 23.77 9.58
CA LEU A 310 10.89 23.51 8.71
C LEU A 310 9.85 24.63 8.75
N SER A 311 9.67 25.30 9.90
CA SER A 311 8.83 26.50 10.01
C SER A 311 9.38 27.68 9.19
N GLY A 312 10.71 27.79 9.06
CA GLY A 312 11.35 28.77 8.16
C GLY A 312 11.25 28.43 6.67
N ALA A 313 10.99 27.17 6.30
CA ALA A 313 10.85 26.72 4.92
C ALA A 313 9.40 26.70 4.43
N SER A 314 8.42 26.94 5.32
CA SER A 314 7.02 27.20 4.95
C SER A 314 6.77 28.66 4.55
N THR A 315 7.71 29.30 3.85
CA THR A 315 7.29 30.36 2.92
C THR A 315 6.38 29.70 1.88
N PRO A 316 5.15 30.20 1.67
CA PRO A 316 4.32 29.67 0.60
C PRO A 316 5.11 29.80 -0.70
N LEU A 317 5.38 28.66 -1.33
CA LEU A 317 5.89 28.57 -2.70
C LEU A 317 4.82 29.13 -3.64
N THR A 318 4.65 30.45 -3.61
CA THR A 318 4.02 31.20 -4.70
C THR A 318 5.10 31.38 -5.76
N SER A 319 4.82 30.83 -6.95
CA SER A 319 5.48 31.10 -8.23
C SER A 319 7.00 30.82 -8.31
N GLY A 320 7.32 29.54 -8.49
CA GLY A 320 8.57 29.09 -9.08
C GLY A 320 8.35 27.67 -9.60
N VAL A 321 8.10 27.56 -10.90
CA VAL A 321 7.70 26.35 -11.62
C VAL A 321 8.69 25.21 -11.37
N ASP A 322 8.34 24.27 -10.49
CA ASP A 322 8.78 22.88 -10.47
C ASP A 322 7.72 22.05 -9.73
N GLY A 323 6.61 21.81 -10.43
CA GLY A 323 5.49 21.02 -9.96
C GLY A 323 5.82 19.53 -9.96
N THR A 324 6.26 19.01 -8.83
CA THR A 324 6.11 17.58 -8.52
C THR A 324 4.79 17.43 -7.78
N VAL A 325 3.71 17.24 -8.54
CA VAL A 325 2.39 16.88 -8.02
C VAL A 325 2.49 15.42 -7.57
N LEU A 326 2.68 15.18 -6.27
CA LEU A 326 2.41 13.87 -5.67
C LEU A 326 0.91 13.80 -5.42
N GLY A 327 0.18 13.22 -6.37
CA GLY A 327 -1.24 12.94 -6.25
C GLY A 327 -1.46 11.50 -5.82
N CYS A 328 -2.24 11.29 -4.75
CA CYS A 328 -3.42 10.45 -4.83
C CYS A 328 -4.33 10.73 -3.62
N TYR A 329 -5.58 11.09 -3.96
CA TYR A 329 -6.70 11.57 -3.12
C TYR A 329 -6.62 13.02 -2.61
N SER A 330 -6.91 13.96 -3.50
CA SER A 330 -7.70 15.15 -3.17
C SER A 330 -8.84 15.25 -4.18
N GLY A 331 -10.08 15.11 -3.70
CA GLY A 331 -11.28 15.24 -4.52
C GLY A 331 -11.38 16.66 -5.09
N THR A 332 -11.58 16.76 -6.39
CA THR A 332 -11.88 18.02 -7.07
C THR A 332 -13.28 18.49 -6.67
N GLU A 333 -13.38 19.43 -5.72
CA GLU A 333 -14.60 20.24 -5.57
C GLU A 333 -14.74 21.14 -6.79
N THR A 334 -15.83 20.98 -7.52
CA THR A 334 -16.24 21.87 -8.62
C THR A 334 -16.64 23.25 -8.07
N PRO A 335 -16.40 24.35 -8.80
CA PRO A 335 -16.78 25.69 -8.35
C PRO A 335 -18.30 25.83 -8.33
N ARG A 336 -18.86 26.26 -7.18
CA ARG A 336 -20.25 26.72 -7.11
C ARG A 336 -20.38 28.05 -7.86
N GLU A 337 -21.35 28.12 -8.76
CA GLU A 337 -21.75 29.36 -9.43
C GLU A 337 -22.20 30.42 -8.42
N PRO A 338 -21.93 31.71 -8.67
CA PRO A 338 -22.36 32.79 -7.77
C PRO A 338 -23.84 33.13 -7.97
N VAL A 339 -24.60 33.04 -6.88
CA VAL A 339 -25.90 33.70 -6.73
C VAL A 339 -25.67 35.22 -6.69
N PRO A 340 -26.42 36.05 -7.44
CA PRO A 340 -26.17 37.49 -7.50
C PRO A 340 -26.61 38.19 -6.21
N SER A 341 -25.70 38.97 -5.62
CA SER A 341 -25.98 39.86 -4.49
C SER A 341 -26.30 41.29 -4.95
N MET A 342 -27.33 41.89 -4.37
CA MET A 342 -27.59 43.33 -4.39
C MET A 342 -26.50 44.10 -3.62
N THR A 343 -25.84 45.00 -4.35
CA THR A 343 -25.35 46.33 -3.96
C THR A 343 -24.64 46.55 -2.62
N SER A 344 -23.31 46.73 -2.68
CA SER A 344 -22.63 47.99 -2.31
C SER A 344 -21.18 47.97 -2.80
N GLN A 345 -20.65 49.15 -3.12
CA GLN A 345 -19.43 49.38 -3.89
C GLN A 345 -18.14 48.95 -3.17
N THR A 346 -17.21 48.34 -3.90
CA THR A 346 -15.79 48.27 -3.51
C THR A 346 -14.95 48.50 -4.76
N GLN A 347 -14.04 49.48 -4.69
CA GLN A 347 -13.10 49.79 -5.78
C GLN A 347 -12.16 48.61 -6.01
N GLN A 348 -12.00 48.20 -7.28
CA GLN A 348 -11.02 47.22 -7.72
C GLN A 348 -10.00 47.93 -8.61
N ALA A 349 -8.71 47.73 -8.34
CA ALA A 349 -7.62 48.09 -9.25
C ALA A 349 -7.04 46.81 -9.88
N LEU A 350 -6.83 46.85 -11.19
CA LEU A 350 -6.32 45.75 -12.00
C LEU A 350 -4.80 45.87 -12.10
N VAL A 351 -4.07 44.90 -11.54
CA VAL A 351 -2.62 44.75 -11.76
C VAL A 351 -2.39 43.32 -12.22
N ASP A 352 -1.79 43.17 -13.41
CA ASP A 352 -1.39 41.90 -14.04
C ASP A 352 -2.48 40.82 -14.17
N GLY A 353 -3.71 41.22 -14.52
CA GLY A 353 -4.76 40.27 -14.95
C GLY A 353 -5.31 39.37 -13.85
N VAL A 354 -4.95 39.60 -12.59
CA VAL A 354 -5.46 38.87 -11.43
C VAL A 354 -6.28 39.81 -10.55
N TRP A 355 -7.51 39.43 -10.24
CA TRP A 355 -8.34 40.15 -9.28
C TRP A 355 -7.81 39.91 -7.86
N VAL A 356 -7.17 40.91 -7.27
CA VAL A 356 -6.77 40.87 -5.86
C VAL A 356 -7.86 41.52 -5.02
N GLN A 357 -8.50 40.72 -4.17
CA GLN A 357 -9.46 41.23 -3.19
C GLN A 357 -8.69 41.68 -1.94
N CYS A 358 -8.32 42.95 -1.88
CA CYS A 358 -7.79 43.57 -0.66
C CYS A 358 -8.91 43.68 0.38
N ARG A 359 -8.83 42.84 1.42
CA ARG A 359 -9.71 42.94 2.59
C ARG A 359 -9.02 43.82 3.62
N GLU A 360 -9.37 45.10 3.65
CA GLU A 360 -9.03 45.97 4.78
C GLU A 360 -9.71 45.43 6.05
N ARG A 361 -8.89 45.09 7.05
CA ARG A 361 -9.33 44.92 8.44
C ARG A 361 -8.96 46.19 9.19
N GLU A 362 -9.90 47.12 9.25
CA GLU A 362 -9.89 48.22 10.23
C GLU A 362 -10.58 47.77 11.53
N GLY A 363 -9.97 48.13 12.66
CA GLY A 363 -10.52 48.04 14.03
C GLY A 363 -10.52 46.64 14.64
N GLU A 364 -10.07 46.36 15.86
CA GLU A 364 -9.88 47.20 17.05
C GLU A 364 -8.65 46.70 17.82
N ARG A 365 -7.80 47.64 18.24
CA ARG A 365 -6.84 47.44 19.32
C ARG A 365 -7.59 47.66 20.62
N GLU A 366 -7.82 46.59 21.38
CA GLU A 366 -8.02 46.71 22.82
C GLU A 366 -6.80 46.10 23.53
N GLN A 367 -6.12 46.99 24.21
CA GLN A 367 -4.88 46.81 24.95
C GLN A 367 -5.25 46.22 26.31
N THR A 368 -4.99 44.93 26.52
CA THR A 368 -4.94 44.34 27.87
C THR A 368 -3.53 43.80 28.09
N GLU A 369 -2.75 44.68 28.70
CA GLU A 369 -1.46 44.43 29.31
C GLU A 369 -1.72 43.58 30.57
N GLY A 370 -1.42 42.29 30.49
CA GLY A 370 -1.48 41.35 31.60
C GLY A 370 -0.15 40.66 31.73
N ASP A 371 0.60 41.03 32.77
CA ASP A 371 1.80 40.34 33.27
C ASP A 371 1.53 38.82 33.31
N TYR A 372 2.24 38.07 32.47
CA TYR A 372 2.36 36.62 32.60
C TYR A 372 3.77 36.32 33.09
N ASP A 373 3.85 35.92 34.36
CA ASP A 373 5.03 35.36 35.00
C ASP A 373 5.64 34.25 34.14
N ALA A 374 6.90 34.44 33.75
CA ALA A 374 7.67 33.54 32.90
C ALA A 374 8.33 32.37 33.67
N ASP A 375 7.95 32.11 34.93
CA ASP A 375 8.64 31.16 35.82
C ASP A 375 7.75 29.96 36.25
N ALA A 376 6.85 29.50 35.39
CA ALA A 376 6.15 28.24 35.59
C ALA A 376 7.00 27.06 35.07
N VAL A 377 7.89 26.59 35.95
CA VAL A 377 8.63 25.33 35.92
C VAL A 377 7.77 24.20 35.33
N HIS A 378 8.13 23.74 34.13
CA HIS A 378 7.64 22.49 33.59
C HIS A 378 8.19 21.33 34.43
N PRO A 379 7.34 20.50 35.07
CA PRO A 379 7.82 19.31 35.74
C PRO A 379 8.40 18.35 34.70
N GLU A 380 9.67 18.01 34.89
CA GLU A 380 10.41 16.99 34.14
C GLU A 380 9.58 15.70 34.01
N ALA A 381 9.12 15.42 32.79
CA ALA A 381 8.50 14.15 32.43
C ALA A 381 9.57 13.06 32.26
N GLU A 382 10.41 12.83 33.27
CA GLU A 382 11.54 11.87 33.21
C GLU A 382 11.13 10.39 33.30
N GLY A 383 9.86 10.08 33.54
CA GLY A 383 9.43 8.69 33.83
C GLY A 383 8.93 7.83 32.65
N VAL A 384 8.55 8.42 31.51
CA VAL A 384 7.78 7.70 30.47
C VAL A 384 8.65 7.20 29.29
N GLY A 385 9.86 7.73 29.14
CA GLY A 385 10.71 7.46 27.98
C GLY A 385 11.18 5.99 27.85
N TYR A 386 11.43 5.31 28.97
CA TYR A 386 12.03 3.97 28.94
C TYR A 386 11.07 2.89 28.47
N SER A 387 9.80 2.91 28.89
CA SER A 387 8.81 1.89 28.51
C SER A 387 8.52 1.90 27.00
N VAL A 388 8.44 3.11 26.43
CA VAL A 388 8.16 3.31 25.02
C VAL A 388 9.31 2.75 24.15
N ARG A 389 10.57 2.93 24.57
CA ARG A 389 11.76 2.48 23.83
C ARG A 389 11.83 0.97 23.61
N TRP A 390 11.48 0.18 24.64
CA TRP A 390 11.53 -1.28 24.58
C TRP A 390 10.49 -1.86 23.61
N HIS A 391 9.30 -1.27 23.55
CA HIS A 391 8.24 -1.73 22.65
C HIS A 391 8.60 -1.56 21.16
N TYR A 392 9.31 -0.49 20.79
CA TYR A 392 9.75 -0.29 19.41
C TYR A 392 10.86 -1.27 18.99
N SER A 393 11.83 -1.53 19.88
CA SER A 393 12.92 -2.46 19.58
C SER A 393 12.42 -3.90 19.38
N LEU A 394 11.57 -4.40 20.27
CA LEU A 394 11.02 -5.75 20.16
C LEU A 394 10.14 -5.92 18.91
N SER A 395 9.26 -4.96 18.63
CA SER A 395 8.41 -5.01 17.43
C SER A 395 9.22 -4.93 16.14
N GLY A 396 10.29 -4.13 16.10
CA GLY A 396 11.21 -4.08 14.96
C GLY A 396 11.89 -5.44 14.69
N ILE A 397 12.38 -6.12 15.73
CA ILE A 397 13.00 -7.45 15.60
C ILE A 397 11.99 -8.49 15.11
N VAL A 398 10.77 -8.46 15.65
CA VAL A 398 9.68 -9.37 15.22
C VAL A 398 9.32 -9.15 13.75
N LEU A 399 9.22 -7.88 13.31
CA LEU A 399 8.98 -7.54 11.92
C LEU A 399 10.08 -8.10 11.00
N VAL A 400 11.35 -7.82 11.30
CA VAL A 400 12.47 -8.32 10.48
C VAL A 400 12.49 -9.85 10.44
N GLY A 401 12.31 -10.52 11.58
CA GLY A 401 12.27 -11.97 11.66
C GLY A 401 11.15 -12.58 10.81
N MET A 402 9.96 -11.97 10.83
CA MET A 402 8.83 -12.40 10.00
C MET A 402 9.03 -12.10 8.52
N GLY A 403 9.66 -10.98 8.17
CA GLY A 403 10.05 -10.69 6.79
C GLY A 403 11.04 -11.71 6.23
N VAL A 404 12.05 -12.11 7.02
CA VAL A 404 13.00 -13.15 6.62
C VAL A 404 12.29 -14.49 6.47
N LEU A 405 11.45 -14.85 7.45
CA LEU A 405 10.67 -16.07 7.39
C LEU A 405 9.79 -16.09 6.13
N ASN A 406 9.04 -15.02 5.87
CA ASN A 406 8.17 -14.89 4.72
C ASN A 406 8.93 -15.04 3.41
N THR A 407 10.02 -14.29 3.22
CA THR A 407 10.83 -14.38 2.00
C THR A 407 11.45 -15.76 1.81
N VAL A 408 12.04 -16.35 2.85
CA VAL A 408 12.71 -17.67 2.75
C VAL A 408 11.70 -18.78 2.47
N VAL A 409 10.60 -18.80 3.23
CA VAL A 409 9.55 -19.81 3.13
C VAL A 409 8.86 -19.72 1.77
N ALA A 410 8.58 -18.51 1.31
CA ALA A 410 7.94 -18.30 0.02
C ALA A 410 8.83 -18.54 -1.18
N LEU A 411 10.11 -18.13 -1.15
CA LEU A 411 11.04 -18.50 -2.22
C LEU A 411 11.19 -20.03 -2.27
N GLY A 412 11.22 -20.68 -1.10
CA GLY A 412 11.17 -22.15 -1.01
C GLY A 412 9.90 -22.75 -1.65
N GLY A 413 8.73 -22.14 -1.43
CA GLY A 413 7.45 -22.60 -1.96
C GLY A 413 7.21 -22.28 -3.45
N ALA A 414 7.52 -21.06 -3.90
CA ALA A 414 7.38 -20.62 -5.29
C ALA A 414 8.32 -21.35 -6.25
N MET A 415 9.46 -21.86 -5.76
CA MET A 415 10.35 -22.73 -6.54
C MET A 415 9.84 -24.19 -6.62
N GLN A 416 8.77 -24.56 -5.90
CA GLN A 416 8.24 -25.93 -5.90
C GLN A 416 7.03 -26.15 -6.82
N GLY A 417 6.25 -25.10 -7.11
CA GLY A 417 5.14 -25.10 -8.08
C GLY A 417 5.62 -24.77 -9.47
#